data_AF-A0A1B9APB5-F1
#
_entry.id   AF-A0A1B9APB5-F1
#
_cell.length_a   1.000
_cell.length_b   1.000
_cell.length_c   1.000
_cell.angle_alpha   90.00
_cell.angle_beta   90.00
_cell.angle_gamma   90.00
#
_symmetry.space_group_name_H-M   'P 1'
#
loop_
_entity.id
_entity.type
_entity.pdbx_description
1 polymer ?
#
loop_
_entity_poly.entity_id
_entity_poly.type
_entity_poly.pdbx_seq_one_letter_code
_entity_poly.pdbx_strand_id
1 'polypeptide(L)'
;MDKTETIARRILGWKLNRWDRWFDFERRIFIPVTDFQPEKNLDHAMLIVKKLEQIGFAFSKNGTNEVSFNHFRGSGTTLSEAITDAAYSIADNSSIPDGWI
;
A
#
# COMPACT_ATOMS: atom_id res chain seq x y z
N MET A 1 12.36 4.98 5.02
CA MET A 1 10.94 5.32 4.83
C MET A 1 10.14 4.22 5.49
N ASP A 2 9.11 4.55 6.27
CA ASP A 2 8.22 3.55 6.88
C ASP A 2 7.45 2.76 5.81
N LYS A 3 7.07 1.50 6.07
CA LYS A 3 6.32 0.68 5.08
C LYS A 3 5.06 1.41 4.59
N THR A 4 4.33 2.02 5.52
CA THR A 4 3.10 2.76 5.24
C THR A 4 3.38 3.96 4.35
N GLU A 5 4.44 4.71 4.64
CA GLU A 5 4.84 5.88 3.85
C GLU A 5 5.26 5.47 2.42
N THR A 6 6.03 4.39 2.28
CA THR A 6 6.44 3.85 0.98
C THR A 6 5.22 3.47 0.15
N ILE A 7 4.24 2.77 0.74
CA ILE A 7 3.01 2.36 0.06
C ILE A 7 2.15 3.57 -0.31
N ALA A 8 1.93 4.50 0.63
CA ALA A 8 1.13 5.70 0.39
C ALA A 8 1.66 6.51 -0.79
N ARG A 9 2.98 6.65 -0.90
CA ARG A 9 3.61 7.44 -1.97
C ARG A 9 3.72 6.68 -3.29
N ARG A 10 4.15 5.41 -3.27
CA ARG A 10 4.49 4.66 -4.49
C ARG A 10 3.33 3.87 -5.09
N ILE A 11 2.39 3.41 -4.26
CA ILE A 11 1.21 2.64 -4.74
C ILE A 11 -0.01 3.55 -4.82
N LEU A 12 -0.32 4.28 -3.74
CA LEU A 12 -1.51 5.14 -3.69
C LEU A 12 -1.29 6.49 -4.37
N GLY A 13 -0.04 6.88 -4.65
CA GLY A 13 0.30 8.13 -5.34
C GLY A 13 0.03 9.38 -4.49
N TRP A 14 -0.13 9.24 -3.18
CA TRP A 14 -0.35 10.39 -2.29
C TRP A 14 0.95 11.16 -2.10
N LYS A 15 0.89 12.48 -2.22
CA LYS A 15 2.08 13.33 -2.03
C LYS A 15 2.19 13.81 -0.59
N LEU A 16 3.42 13.91 -0.10
CA LEU A 16 3.68 14.53 1.19
C LEU A 16 3.27 16.01 1.13
N ASN A 17 2.33 16.40 1.98
CA ASN A 17 1.87 17.79 2.06
C ASN A 17 2.48 18.50 3.30
N ARG A 18 2.52 17.78 4.43
CA ARG A 18 3.22 18.16 5.66
C ARG A 18 3.77 16.91 6.33
N TRP A 19 4.65 17.07 7.30
CA TRP A 19 5.25 15.98 8.06
C TRP A 19 4.22 15.03 8.71
N ASP A 20 2.99 15.47 8.96
CA ASP A 20 1.91 14.69 9.58
C ASP A 20 0.79 14.29 8.60
N ARG A 21 0.94 14.56 7.29
CA ARG A 21 -0.19 14.49 6.36
C ARG A 21 0.20 14.33 4.89
N TRP A 22 -0.49 13.42 4.22
CA TRP A 22 -0.45 13.28 2.76
C TRP A 22 -1.65 13.97 2.10
N PHE A 23 -1.54 14.22 0.79
CA PHE A 23 -2.63 14.70 -0.04
C PHE A 23 -2.96 13.67 -1.13
N ASP A 24 -4.22 13.26 -1.18
CA ASP A 24 -4.79 12.40 -2.21
C ASP A 24 -5.36 13.28 -3.33
N PHE A 25 -4.72 13.26 -4.50
CA PHE A 25 -5.15 14.04 -5.66
C PHE A 25 -6.42 13.51 -6.32
N GLU A 26 -6.67 12.20 -6.26
CA GLU A 26 -7.85 11.57 -6.85
C GLU A 26 -9.10 11.99 -6.07
N ARG A 27 -9.00 12.05 -4.73
CA ARG A 27 -10.12 12.36 -3.84
C ARG A 27 -10.15 13.82 -3.37
N ARG A 28 -9.08 14.59 -3.60
CA ARG A 28 -8.87 15.97 -3.13
C ARG A 28 -9.01 16.12 -1.62
N ILE A 29 -8.46 15.17 -0.87
CA ILE A 29 -8.49 15.17 0.60
C ILE A 29 -7.09 15.13 1.19
N PHE A 30 -7.01 15.61 2.42
CA PHE A 30 -5.83 15.47 3.27
C PHE A 30 -5.99 14.26 4.17
N ILE A 31 -4.93 13.45 4.27
CA ILE A 31 -4.93 12.20 5.04
C ILE A 31 -3.85 12.31 6.10
N PRO A 32 -4.20 12.43 7.39
CA PRO A 32 -3.24 12.35 8.47
C PRO A 32 -2.48 11.02 8.42
N VAL A 33 -1.18 11.03 8.73
CA VAL A 33 -0.37 9.81 8.74
C VAL A 33 -0.91 8.75 9.70
N THR A 34 -1.58 9.19 10.77
CA THR A 34 -2.24 8.34 11.76
C THR A 34 -3.51 7.67 11.26
N ASP A 35 -4.13 8.20 10.22
CA ASP A 35 -5.44 7.73 9.74
C ASP A 35 -5.31 6.57 8.77
N PHE A 36 -4.13 6.35 8.19
CA PHE A 36 -3.86 5.20 7.32
C PHE A 36 -2.92 4.20 8.02
N GLN A 37 -3.53 3.14 8.56
CA GLN A 37 -2.84 2.07 9.30
C GLN A 37 -3.11 0.70 8.66
N PRO A 38 -2.51 0.39 7.50
CA PRO A 38 -2.84 -0.82 6.74
C PRO A 38 -2.43 -2.13 7.42
N GLU A 39 -1.43 -2.12 8.31
CA GLU A 39 -1.06 -3.32 9.09
C GLU A 39 -2.12 -3.67 10.15
N LYS A 40 -2.88 -2.69 10.63
CA LYS A 40 -3.83 -2.85 11.74
C LYS A 40 -5.29 -2.83 11.31
N ASN A 41 -5.57 -2.31 10.12
CA ASN A 41 -6.92 -2.11 9.62
C ASN A 41 -7.07 -2.77 8.24
N LEU A 42 -7.95 -3.77 8.16
CA LEU A 42 -8.16 -4.53 6.94
C LEU A 42 -8.75 -3.67 5.81
N ASP A 43 -9.65 -2.72 6.10
CA ASP A 43 -10.19 -1.83 5.07
C ASP A 43 -9.10 -0.99 4.41
N HIS A 44 -8.12 -0.54 5.20
CA HIS A 44 -6.94 0.17 4.68
C HIS A 44 -6.05 -0.75 3.84
N ALA A 45 -5.84 -2.00 4.28
CA ALA A 45 -5.11 -2.99 3.49
C ALA A 45 -5.83 -3.28 2.15
N MET A 46 -7.15 -3.40 2.16
CA MET A 46 -7.95 -3.66 0.96
C MET A 46 -7.97 -2.46 -0.02
N LEU A 47 -7.77 -1.23 0.47
CA LEU A 47 -7.54 -0.07 -0.41
C LEU A 47 -6.28 -0.28 -1.28
N ILE A 48 -5.22 -0.84 -0.70
CA ILE A 48 -3.99 -1.16 -1.41
C ILE A 48 -4.24 -2.24 -2.46
N VAL A 49 -4.95 -3.32 -2.09
CA VAL A 49 -5.33 -4.39 -3.02
C VAL A 49 -6.02 -3.80 -4.24
N LYS A 50 -7.06 -2.99 -4.02
CA LYS A 50 -7.83 -2.37 -5.10
C LYS A 50 -6.96 -1.51 -6.02
N LYS A 51 -6.03 -0.73 -5.46
CA LYS A 51 -5.12 0.12 -6.26
C LYS A 51 -4.15 -0.72 -7.10
N LEU A 52 -3.59 -1.78 -6.51
CA LEU A 52 -2.69 -2.72 -7.20
C LEU A 52 -3.41 -3.47 -8.33
N GLU A 53 -4.66 -3.89 -8.11
CA GLU A 53 -5.49 -4.51 -9.16
C GLU A 53 -5.77 -3.54 -10.31
N GLN A 54 -6.03 -2.26 -10.02
CA GLN A 54 -6.23 -1.23 -11.05
C GLN A 54 -5.00 -1.00 -11.94
N ILE A 55 -3.79 -1.24 -11.43
CA ILE A 55 -2.54 -1.12 -12.19
C ILE A 55 -2.02 -2.46 -12.74
N GLY A 56 -2.82 -3.54 -12.63
CA GLY A 56 -2.56 -4.82 -13.30
C GLY A 56 -1.96 -5.94 -12.45
N PHE A 57 -1.90 -5.81 -11.13
CA PHE A 57 -1.52 -6.93 -10.25
C PHE A 57 -2.72 -7.81 -9.94
N ALA A 58 -2.55 -9.14 -9.99
CA ALA A 58 -3.57 -10.07 -9.53
C ALA A 58 -3.36 -10.42 -8.05
N PHE A 59 -4.36 -10.13 -7.22
CA PHE A 59 -4.35 -10.49 -5.81
C PHE A 59 -4.85 -11.93 -5.60
N SER A 60 -4.15 -12.69 -4.77
CA SER A 60 -4.63 -13.98 -4.26
C SER A 60 -4.21 -14.17 -2.81
N LYS A 61 -5.03 -14.89 -2.05
CA LYS A 61 -4.76 -15.24 -0.66
C LYS A 61 -4.51 -16.74 -0.50
N ASN A 62 -3.57 -17.09 0.36
CA ASN A 62 -3.33 -18.45 0.80
C ASN A 62 -3.57 -18.53 2.31
N GLY A 63 -4.84 -18.67 2.68
CA GLY A 63 -5.26 -18.55 4.08
C GLY A 63 -5.32 -17.09 4.56
N THR A 64 -5.10 -16.88 5.86
CA THR A 64 -5.20 -15.56 6.51
C THR A 64 -3.85 -14.86 6.68
N ASN A 65 -2.75 -15.58 6.51
CA ASN A 65 -1.41 -15.14 6.93
C ASN A 65 -0.43 -15.03 5.77
N GLU A 66 -0.85 -15.42 4.56
CA GLU A 66 -0.05 -15.33 3.35
C GLU A 66 -0.92 -14.83 2.20
N VAL A 67 -0.38 -13.88 1.44
CA VAL A 67 -1.00 -13.36 0.22
C VAL A 67 0.05 -13.20 -0.87
N SER A 68 -0.43 -13.06 -2.09
CA SER A 68 0.41 -12.74 -3.23
C SER A 68 -0.25 -11.75 -4.17
N PHE A 69 0.60 -10.90 -4.77
CA PHE A 69 0.30 -10.06 -5.91
C PHE A 69 1.19 -10.50 -7.06
N ASN A 70 0.63 -11.25 -8.03
CA ASN A 70 1.41 -11.96 -9.03
C ASN A 70 2.49 -12.87 -8.37
N HIS A 71 3.77 -12.52 -8.51
CA HIS A 71 4.90 -13.25 -7.92
C HIS A 71 5.42 -12.63 -6.62
N PHE A 72 4.93 -11.45 -6.23
CA PHE A 72 5.26 -10.83 -4.95
C PHE A 72 4.43 -11.50 -3.86
N ARG A 73 5.10 -11.99 -2.82
CA ARG A 73 4.45 -12.61 -1.67
C ARG A 73 4.62 -11.74 -0.45
N GLY A 74 3.65 -11.77 0.44
CA GLY A 74 3.73 -11.17 1.75
C GLY A 74 3.12 -12.08 2.79
N SER A 75 3.64 -11.95 4.01
CA SER A 75 3.19 -12.75 5.13
C SER A 75 2.99 -11.89 6.37
N GLY A 76 2.14 -12.36 7.29
CA GLY A 76 1.83 -11.63 8.51
C GLY A 76 1.02 -12.49 9.48
N THR A 77 0.83 -11.99 10.70
CA THR A 77 -0.05 -12.62 11.68
C THR A 77 -1.52 -12.40 11.35
N THR A 78 -1.81 -11.36 10.57
CA THR A 78 -3.15 -11.04 10.05
C THR A 78 -3.13 -10.84 8.54
N LEU A 79 -4.31 -10.86 7.92
CA LEU A 79 -4.46 -10.60 6.50
C LEU A 79 -4.01 -9.17 6.14
N SER A 80 -4.28 -8.21 7.02
CA SER A 80 -3.90 -6.80 6.87
C SER A 80 -2.37 -6.65 6.82
N GLU A 81 -1.66 -7.34 7.72
CA GLU A 81 -0.20 -7.39 7.73
C GLU A 81 0.36 -8.06 6.47
N ALA A 82 -0.19 -9.22 6.09
CA ALA A 82 0.28 -9.95 4.90
C ALA A 82 0.12 -9.12 3.62
N ILE A 83 -1.01 -8.43 3.46
CA ILE A 83 -1.25 -7.50 2.34
C ILE A 83 -0.23 -6.36 2.37
N THR A 84 -0.04 -5.74 3.52
CA THR A 84 0.88 -4.61 3.66
C THR A 84 2.31 -5.02 3.34
N ASP A 85 2.72 -6.22 3.78
CA ASP A 85 4.06 -6.76 3.54
C ASP A 85 4.31 -7.06 2.05
N ALA A 86 3.33 -7.68 1.37
CA ALA A 86 3.42 -7.94 -0.07
C ALA A 86 3.45 -6.64 -0.87
N ALA A 87 2.61 -5.67 -0.50
CA ALA A 87 2.55 -4.36 -1.14
C ALA A 87 3.84 -3.57 -0.93
N TYR A 88 4.43 -3.62 0.27
CA TYR A 88 5.72 -3.02 0.54
C TYR A 88 6.80 -3.63 -0.36
N SER A 89 6.82 -4.96 -0.51
CA SER A 89 7.76 -5.64 -1.39
C SER A 89 7.62 -5.18 -2.85
N ILE A 90 6.39 -4.94 -3.32
CA ILE A 90 6.17 -4.31 -4.64
C ILE A 90 6.76 -2.90 -4.64
N ALA A 91 6.35 -2.06 -3.71
CA ALA A 91 6.71 -0.64 -3.70
C ALA A 91 8.23 -0.39 -3.51
N ASP A 92 8.91 -1.27 -2.78
CA ASP A 92 10.35 -1.19 -2.52
C ASP A 92 11.18 -1.74 -3.69
N ASN A 93 10.71 -2.82 -4.33
CA ASN A 93 11.41 -3.47 -5.47
C ASN A 93 11.14 -2.78 -6.81
N SER A 94 10.00 -2.11 -6.95
CA SER A 94 9.60 -1.55 -8.23
C SER A 94 10.46 -0.34 -8.60
N SER A 95 11.17 -0.48 -9.72
CA SER A 95 11.67 0.61 -10.57
C SER A 95 10.48 1.42 -11.15
N ILE A 96 9.52 1.83 -10.30
CA ILE A 96 8.51 2.82 -10.69
C ILE A 96 9.30 4.10 -10.94
N PRO A 97 9.30 4.64 -12.16
CA PRO A 97 10.11 5.79 -12.48
C PRO A 97 9.84 6.92 -11.48
N ASP A 98 10.90 7.50 -10.92
CA ASP A 98 10.88 8.71 -10.07
C ASP A 98 10.16 9.93 -10.71
N GLY A 99 9.67 9.80 -11.95
CA GLY A 99 9.00 10.86 -12.72
C GLY A 99 7.59 11.24 -12.27
N TRP A 100 7.12 10.79 -11.11
CA TRP A 100 5.86 11.22 -10.49
C TRP A 100 6.08 12.00 -9.17
N ILE A 101 7.28 12.57 -8.96
CA ILE A 101 7.54 13.55 -7.89
C ILE A 101 6.92 14.90 -8.25
#